data_AF-A0A496AHB1-F1
#
_entry.id   AF-A0A496AHB1-F1
#
_cell.length_a   1.000
_cell.length_b   1.000
_cell.length_c   1.000
_cell.angle_alpha   90.00
_cell.angle_beta   90.00
_cell.angle_gamma   90.00
#
_symmetry.space_group_name_H-M   'P 1'
#
loop_
_entity.id
_entity.type
_entity.pdbx_description
1 polymer ?
#
loop_
_entity_poly.entity_id
_entity_poly.type
_entity_poly.pdbx_seq_one_letter_code
_entity_poly.pdbx_strand_id
1 'polypeptide(L)'
;MDLYMNPSEVSEIIGVEEGIINRTLERRDEEIEPYLRVVSARSKEPGSSTKPLMQLRVDGLAPLIKKLTYNIPTDDIIENLSCQIIDITYLRETCDRLKAENKALIAENTQLRETVESFQAERGDWSAQVDDLTNQLTEEQSKGWVSRLLKRKD
;
A
#
# COMPACT_ATOMS: atom_id res chain seq x y z
N MET A 1 -2.37 3.88 -20.76
CA MET A 1 -1.73 5.05 -20.14
C MET A 1 -1.50 6.06 -21.24
N ASP A 2 -1.94 7.30 -21.04
CA ASP A 2 -1.61 8.37 -21.98
C ASP A 2 -0.10 8.61 -21.92
N LEU A 3 0.59 8.18 -22.97
CA LEU A 3 2.05 8.14 -23.05
C LEU A 3 2.70 9.53 -23.14
N TYR A 4 1.88 10.58 -23.14
CA TYR A 4 2.24 11.95 -23.45
C TYR A 4 1.70 12.89 -22.39
N MET A 5 2.57 13.75 -21.92
CA MET A 5 2.32 14.66 -20.82
C MET A 5 2.22 16.10 -21.31
N ASN A 6 1.36 16.86 -20.66
CA ASN A 6 1.28 18.30 -20.85
C ASN A 6 2.47 19.00 -20.15
N PRO A 7 2.85 20.22 -20.57
CA PRO A 7 3.93 20.97 -19.94
C PRO A 7 3.72 21.19 -18.44
N SER A 8 2.45 21.35 -18.00
CA SER A 8 2.10 21.42 -16.58
C SER A 8 2.40 20.11 -15.82
N GLU A 9 2.11 18.96 -16.42
CA GLU A 9 2.41 17.64 -15.81
C GLU A 9 3.93 17.40 -15.77
N VAL A 10 4.64 17.80 -16.83
CA VAL A 10 6.10 17.76 -16.87
C VAL A 10 6.71 18.71 -15.82
N SER A 11 6.13 19.89 -15.64
CA SER A 11 6.52 20.87 -14.63
C SER A 11 6.37 20.31 -13.21
N GLU A 12 5.28 19.61 -12.93
CA GLU A 12 5.03 18.94 -11.65
C GLU A 12 6.02 17.80 -11.39
N ILE A 13 6.32 16.99 -12.41
CA ILE A 13 7.24 15.85 -12.30
C ILE A 13 8.70 16.30 -12.10
N ILE A 14 9.14 17.29 -12.87
CA ILE A 14 10.54 17.75 -12.84
C ILE A 14 10.74 18.81 -11.74
N GLY A 15 9.68 19.49 -11.30
CA GLY A 15 9.73 20.58 -10.33
C GLY A 15 10.34 21.86 -10.91
N VAL A 16 10.08 22.14 -12.18
CA VAL A 16 10.60 23.30 -12.92
C VAL A 16 9.44 24.10 -13.45
N GLU A 17 9.52 25.44 -13.38
CA GLU A 17 8.45 26.33 -13.83
C GLU A 17 7.99 25.97 -15.26
N GLU A 18 6.67 25.84 -15.46
CA GLU A 18 6.07 25.48 -16.75
C GLU A 18 6.53 26.41 -17.89
N GLY A 19 6.76 27.70 -17.60
CA GLY A 19 7.28 28.65 -18.58
C GLY A 19 8.71 28.35 -19.07
N ILE A 20 9.54 27.69 -18.26
CA ILE A 20 10.87 27.21 -18.65
C ILE A 20 10.74 25.94 -19.49
N ILE A 21 9.84 25.02 -19.11
CA ILE A 21 9.52 23.83 -19.90
C ILE A 21 9.05 24.23 -21.30
N ASN A 22 8.03 25.09 -21.41
CA ASN A 22 7.51 25.57 -22.69
C ASN A 22 8.59 26.21 -23.57
N ARG A 23 9.41 27.11 -23.02
CA ARG A 23 10.53 27.71 -23.75
C ARG A 23 11.55 26.70 -24.25
N THR A 24 11.78 25.62 -23.50
CA THR A 24 12.73 24.57 -23.87
C THR A 24 12.14 23.65 -24.96
N LEU A 25 10.85 23.33 -24.86
CA LEU A 25 10.15 22.54 -25.89
C LEU A 25 10.02 23.30 -27.22
N GLU A 26 9.76 24.61 -27.16
CA GLU A 26 9.63 25.47 -28.35
C GLU A 26 10.91 25.59 -29.18
N ARG A 27 12.08 25.38 -28.56
CA ARG A 27 13.37 25.38 -29.26
C ARG A 27 13.54 24.21 -30.22
N ARG A 28 12.73 23.14 -30.08
CA ARG A 28 12.75 21.96 -30.96
C ARG A 28 14.16 21.38 -31.17
N ASP A 29 14.88 21.20 -30.06
CA ASP A 29 16.19 20.58 -30.07
C ASP A 29 16.13 19.18 -30.72
N GLU A 30 17.15 18.82 -31.50
CA GLU A 30 17.22 17.55 -32.25
C GLU A 30 17.08 16.31 -31.34
N GLU A 31 17.54 16.40 -30.08
CA GLU A 31 17.43 15.33 -29.09
C GLU A 31 16.01 15.19 -28.48
N ILE A 32 15.18 16.24 -28.55
CA ILE A 32 13.84 16.29 -27.93
C ILE A 32 12.73 16.16 -28.98
N GLU A 33 12.92 16.70 -30.19
CA GLU A 33 11.95 16.72 -31.29
C GLU A 33 11.26 15.36 -31.55
N PRO A 34 11.95 14.20 -31.51
CA PRO A 34 11.31 12.89 -31.73
C PRO A 34 10.23 12.52 -30.69
N TYR A 35 10.23 13.19 -29.54
CA TYR A 35 9.33 12.92 -28.42
C TYR A 35 8.19 13.95 -28.32
N LEU A 36 8.18 14.96 -29.18
CA LEU A 36 7.19 16.03 -29.17
C LEU A 36 6.01 15.71 -30.08
N ARG A 37 4.81 16.06 -29.61
CA ARG A 37 3.63 16.19 -30.44
C ARG A 37 2.94 17.51 -30.18
N VAL A 38 2.41 18.12 -31.23
CA VAL A 38 1.58 19.32 -31.11
C VAL A 38 0.13 18.89 -31.21
N VAL A 39 -0.65 19.18 -30.18
CA VAL A 39 -2.09 18.91 -30.14
C VAL A 39 -2.83 20.24 -30.05
N SER A 40 -3.95 20.35 -30.75
CA SER A 40 -4.83 21.52 -30.62
C SER A 40 -5.59 21.40 -29.30
N ALA A 41 -5.26 22.25 -28.33
CA ALA A 41 -5.99 22.32 -27.08
C ALA A 41 -7.05 23.43 -27.17
N ARG A 42 -8.28 23.11 -26.73
CA ARG A 42 -9.35 24.10 -26.61
C ARG A 42 -8.95 25.09 -25.52
N SER A 43 -8.90 26.38 -25.87
CA SER A 43 -8.56 27.42 -24.91
C SER A 43 -9.55 27.40 -23.74
N LYS A 44 -9.06 27.52 -22.51
CA LYS A 44 -9.89 27.65 -21.30
C LYS A 44 -10.63 29.00 -21.23
N GLU A 45 -10.25 29.96 -22.06
CA GLU A 45 -10.87 31.28 -22.14
C GLU A 45 -12.02 31.31 -23.17
N PRO A 46 -13.23 31.75 -22.78
CA PRO A 46 -14.36 31.87 -23.70
C PRO A 46 -14.06 32.94 -24.77
N GLY A 47 -13.98 32.51 -26.04
CA GLY A 47 -13.72 33.39 -27.21
C GLY A 47 -12.29 33.32 -27.76
N SER A 48 -11.40 32.55 -27.14
CA SER A 48 -10.00 32.43 -27.52
C SER A 48 -9.79 31.28 -28.53
N SER A 49 -9.08 31.54 -29.63
CA SER A 49 -8.75 30.55 -30.65
C SER A 49 -7.98 29.37 -30.04
N THR A 50 -8.22 28.15 -30.54
CA THR A 50 -7.45 26.93 -30.19
C THR A 50 -5.95 27.23 -30.22
N LYS A 51 -5.27 27.06 -29.08
CA LYS A 51 -3.81 27.24 -28.98
C LYS A 51 -3.12 25.89 -29.22
N PRO A 52 -2.02 25.87 -29.99
CA PRO A 52 -1.20 24.68 -30.10
C PRO A 52 -0.57 24.38 -28.73
N LEU A 53 -0.81 23.18 -28.21
CA LEU A 53 -0.20 22.68 -26.98
C LEU A 53 0.85 21.63 -27.35
N MET A 54 2.09 21.86 -26.92
CA MET A 54 3.14 20.85 -27.05
C MET A 54 2.99 19.82 -25.94
N GLN A 55 2.97 18.55 -26.29
CA GLN A 55 2.99 17.44 -25.35
C GLN A 55 4.26 16.62 -25.54
N LEU A 56 4.83 16.18 -24.43
CA LEU A 56 6.08 15.43 -24.38
C LEU A 56 5.79 13.96 -24.04
N ARG A 57 6.34 13.03 -24.80
CA ARG A 57 6.28 11.61 -24.45
C ARG A 57 7.09 11.33 -23.18
N VAL A 58 6.68 10.37 -22.36
CA VAL A 58 7.38 10.03 -21.09
C VAL A 58 8.88 9.74 -21.29
N ASP A 59 9.26 9.02 -22.35
CA ASP A 59 10.67 8.73 -22.65
C ASP A 59 11.51 9.99 -22.97
N GLY A 60 10.84 11.08 -23.36
CA GLY A 60 11.45 12.37 -23.63
C GLY A 60 11.81 13.18 -22.38
N LEU A 61 11.43 12.72 -21.18
CA LEU A 61 11.80 13.38 -19.92
C LEU A 61 13.31 13.42 -19.72
N ALA A 62 14.01 12.32 -19.96
CA ALA A 62 15.46 12.26 -19.76
C ALA A 62 16.24 13.28 -20.63
N PRO A 63 16.02 13.38 -21.96
CA PRO A 63 16.67 14.40 -22.77
C PRO A 63 16.22 15.82 -22.42
N LEU A 64 14.95 16.03 -22.02
CA LEU A 64 14.48 17.32 -21.54
C LEU A 64 15.21 17.76 -20.27
N ILE A 65 15.30 16.88 -19.25
CA ILE A 65 16.03 17.13 -18.01
C ILE A 65 17.48 17.49 -18.32
N LYS A 66 18.13 16.75 -19.22
CA LYS A 66 19.51 17.05 -19.66
C LYS A 66 19.64 18.46 -20.25
N LYS A 67 18.65 18.96 -21.02
CA LYS A 67 18.69 20.34 -21.55
C LYS A 67 18.39 21.38 -20.50
N LEU A 68 17.47 21.07 -19.61
CA LEU A 68 17.08 21.92 -18.49
C LEU A 68 18.24 22.09 -17.49
N THR A 69 19.05 21.05 -17.24
CA THR A 69 20.24 21.15 -16.38
C THR A 69 21.28 22.13 -16.91
N TYR A 70 21.26 22.48 -18.21
CA TYR A 70 22.13 23.52 -18.77
C TYR A 70 21.54 24.94 -18.68
N ASN A 71 20.27 25.10 -18.29
CA ASN A 71 19.56 26.40 -18.23
C ASN A 71 18.88 26.71 -16.87
N ILE A 72 18.86 25.79 -15.91
CA ILE A 72 18.34 26.01 -14.54
C ILE A 72 19.50 26.40 -13.62
N PRO A 73 19.34 27.38 -12.70
CA PRO A 73 20.32 27.59 -11.63
C PRO A 73 20.51 26.28 -10.87
N THR A 74 21.74 25.77 -10.80
CA THR A 74 22.08 24.50 -10.15
C THR A 74 21.50 24.39 -8.73
N ASP A 75 21.33 25.52 -8.05
CA ASP A 75 20.80 25.63 -6.70
C ASP A 75 19.34 25.12 -6.57
N ASP A 76 18.45 25.42 -7.52
CA ASP A 76 17.04 24.99 -7.48
C ASP A 76 16.91 23.47 -7.65
N ILE A 77 17.78 22.88 -8.49
CA ILE A 77 17.85 21.43 -8.68
C ILE A 77 18.40 20.76 -7.40
N ILE A 78 19.44 21.34 -6.80
CA ILE A 78 20.02 20.82 -5.56
C ILE A 78 19.00 20.84 -4.42
N GLU A 79 18.22 21.92 -4.29
CA GLU A 79 17.19 22.04 -3.25
C GLU A 79 16.11 20.96 -3.42
N ASN A 80 15.56 20.81 -4.63
CA ASN A 80 14.54 19.80 -4.90
C ASN A 80 15.06 18.37 -4.64
N LEU A 81 16.25 18.04 -5.15
CA LEU A 81 16.87 16.73 -4.89
C LEU A 81 17.11 16.50 -3.39
N SER A 82 17.48 17.55 -2.64
CA SER A 82 17.66 17.46 -1.19
C SER A 82 16.33 17.15 -0.48
N CYS A 83 15.23 17.81 -0.87
CA CYS A 83 13.89 17.49 -0.36
C CYS A 83 13.50 16.04 -0.66
N GLN A 84 13.69 15.58 -1.90
CA GLN A 84 13.37 14.20 -2.28
C GLN A 84 14.18 13.17 -1.48
N ILE A 85 15.47 13.43 -1.22
CA ILE A 85 16.31 12.55 -0.38
C ILE A 85 15.78 12.48 1.05
N ILE A 86 15.36 13.61 1.63
CA ILE A 86 14.78 13.65 2.97
C ILE A 86 13.49 12.83 3.02
N ASP A 87 12.60 13.01 2.06
CA ASP A 87 11.33 12.27 1.98
C ASP A 87 11.56 10.76 1.82
N ILE A 88 12.50 10.37 0.95
CA ILE A 88 12.89 8.96 0.78
C ILE A 88 13.44 8.37 2.07
N THR A 89 14.25 9.13 2.81
CA THR A 89 14.84 8.69 4.08
C THR A 89 13.75 8.48 5.12
N TYR A 90 12.83 9.44 5.26
CA TYR A 90 11.70 9.33 6.16
C TYR A 90 10.77 8.15 5.83
N LEU A 91 10.48 7.93 4.55
CA LEU A 91 9.69 6.79 4.08
C LEU A 91 10.37 5.45 4.38
N ARG A 92 11.70 5.40 4.26
CA ARG A 92 12.49 4.20 4.58
C ARG A 92 12.44 3.89 6.07
N GLU A 93 12.66 4.89 6.93
CA GLU A 93 12.56 4.73 8.39
C GLU A 93 11.16 4.26 8.80
N THR A 94 10.13 4.84 8.18
CA THR A 94 8.73 4.45 8.43
C THR A 94 8.46 3.01 7.99
N CYS A 95 8.96 2.60 6.82
CA CYS A 95 8.88 1.22 6.35
C CYS A 95 9.55 0.24 7.32
N ASP A 96 10.74 0.58 7.82
CA ASP A 96 11.48 -0.30 8.73
C ASP A 96 10.78 -0.41 10.10
N ARG A 97 10.22 0.70 10.61
CA ARG A 97 9.37 0.69 11.80
C ARG A 97 8.13 -0.20 11.63
N LEU A 98 7.39 -0.04 10.53
CA LEU A 98 6.20 -0.85 10.25
C LEU A 98 6.54 -2.34 10.10
N LYS A 99 7.68 -2.68 9.50
CA LYS A 99 8.16 -4.07 9.42
C LYS A 99 8.46 -4.65 10.81
N ALA A 100 9.07 -3.87 11.70
CA ALA A 100 9.35 -4.31 13.06
C ALA A 100 8.05 -4.55 13.85
N GLU A 101 7.10 -3.61 13.77
CA GLU A 101 5.79 -3.73 14.40
C GLU A 101 5.00 -4.93 13.87
N ASN A 102 4.99 -5.15 12.56
CA ASN A 102 4.34 -6.31 11.95
C ASN A 102 4.93 -7.64 12.43
N LYS A 103 6.26 -7.73 12.57
CA LYS A 103 6.91 -8.92 13.14
C LYS A 103 6.49 -9.16 14.59
N ALA A 104 6.38 -8.12 15.41
CA ALA A 104 5.92 -8.22 16.79
C ALA A 104 4.48 -8.73 16.85
N LEU A 105 3.58 -8.18 16.03
CA LEU A 105 2.18 -8.61 15.95
C LEU A 105 2.01 -10.05 15.46
N ILE A 106 2.89 -10.51 14.55
CA ILE A 106 2.91 -11.92 14.12
C ILE A 106 3.29 -12.83 15.30
N ALA A 107 4.33 -12.46 16.06
CA ALA A 107 4.77 -13.24 17.21
C ALA A 107 3.69 -13.31 18.30
N GLU A 108 3.01 -12.19 18.57
CA GLU A 108 1.88 -12.15 19.50
C GLU A 108 0.72 -13.02 19.01
N ASN A 109 0.37 -12.94 17.71
CA ASN A 109 -0.68 -13.81 17.13
C ASN A 109 -0.33 -15.29 17.25
N THR A 110 0.93 -15.68 17.06
CA THR A 110 1.33 -17.08 17.23
C THR A 110 1.16 -17.53 18.68
N GLN A 111 1.55 -16.72 19.66
CA GLN A 111 1.36 -17.02 21.08
C GLN A 111 -0.14 -17.11 21.46
N LEU A 112 -0.96 -16.20 20.93
CA LEU A 112 -2.40 -16.23 21.15
C LEU A 112 -3.06 -17.47 20.54
N ARG A 113 -2.57 -17.94 19.37
CA ARG A 113 -3.05 -19.19 18.79
C ARG A 113 -2.68 -20.41 19.63
N GLU A 114 -1.44 -20.48 20.09
CA GLU A 114 -0.97 -21.57 20.96
C GLU A 114 -1.77 -21.62 22.27
N THR A 115 -2.05 -20.47 22.88
CA THR A 115 -2.89 -20.40 24.10
C THR A 115 -4.35 -20.75 23.85
N VAL A 116 -4.91 -20.39 22.70
CA VAL A 116 -6.26 -20.84 22.32
C VAL A 116 -6.30 -22.35 22.12
N GLU A 117 -5.29 -22.93 21.45
CA GLU A 117 -5.18 -24.37 21.25
C GLU A 117 -5.06 -25.12 22.58
N SER A 118 -4.26 -24.62 23.53
CA SER A 118 -4.14 -25.22 24.85
C SER A 118 -5.48 -25.20 25.61
N PHE A 119 -6.19 -24.06 25.61
CA PHE A 119 -7.49 -23.98 26.25
C PHE A 119 -8.55 -24.87 25.57
N GLN A 120 -8.49 -25.04 24.25
CA GLN A 120 -9.37 -25.96 23.55
C GLN A 120 -9.10 -27.42 23.93
N ALA A 121 -7.82 -27.80 24.07
CA ALA A 121 -7.43 -29.14 24.53
C ALA A 121 -7.91 -29.39 25.96
N GLU A 122 -7.62 -28.47 26.90
CA GLU A 122 -8.10 -28.56 28.28
C GLU A 122 -9.62 -28.66 28.35
N ARG A 123 -10.35 -27.85 27.57
CA ARG A 123 -11.82 -27.93 27.52
C ARG A 123 -12.30 -29.30 27.03
N GLY A 124 -11.59 -29.90 26.08
CA GLY A 124 -11.87 -31.26 25.60
C GLY A 124 -11.73 -32.30 26.72
N ASP A 125 -10.62 -32.25 27.46
CA ASP A 125 -10.35 -33.14 28.58
C ASP A 125 -11.40 -33.01 29.69
N TRP A 126 -11.73 -31.78 30.07
CA TRP A 126 -12.77 -31.50 31.06
C TRP A 126 -14.15 -32.00 30.60
N SER A 127 -14.48 -31.81 29.32
CA SER A 127 -15.74 -32.31 28.75
C SER A 127 -15.82 -33.84 28.83
N ALA A 128 -14.73 -34.54 28.45
CA ALA A 128 -14.67 -35.99 28.52
C ALA A 128 -14.81 -36.50 29.96
N GLN A 129 -14.19 -35.82 30.93
CA GLN A 129 -14.32 -36.17 32.34
C GLN A 129 -15.75 -35.97 32.87
N VAL A 130 -16.42 -34.88 32.47
CA VAL A 130 -17.82 -34.64 32.82
C VAL A 130 -18.73 -35.72 32.22
N ASP A 131 -18.51 -36.09 30.96
CA ASP A 131 -19.28 -37.14 30.30
C ASP A 131 -19.09 -38.50 30.99
N ASP A 132 -17.85 -38.86 31.34
CA ASP A 132 -17.54 -40.11 32.07
C ASP A 132 -18.21 -40.13 33.46
N LEU A 133 -18.06 -39.06 34.25
CA LEU A 133 -18.72 -38.96 35.56
C LEU A 133 -20.24 -38.99 35.45
N THR A 134 -20.81 -38.39 34.41
CA THR A 134 -22.25 -38.43 34.15
C THR A 134 -22.70 -39.86 33.82
N ASN A 135 -21.95 -40.59 32.99
CA ASN A 135 -22.23 -41.98 32.68
C ASN A 135 -22.14 -42.87 33.93
N GLN A 136 -21.09 -42.73 34.74
CA GLN A 136 -20.96 -43.46 36.01
C GLN A 136 -22.13 -43.19 36.96
N LEU A 137 -22.55 -41.92 37.08
CA LEU A 137 -23.68 -41.56 37.93
C LEU A 137 -24.99 -42.19 37.42
N THR A 138 -25.23 -42.19 36.11
CA THR A 138 -26.45 -42.79 35.52
C THR A 138 -26.49 -44.31 35.68
N GLU A 139 -25.33 -44.98 35.57
CA GLU A 139 -25.21 -46.41 35.85
C GLU A 139 -25.50 -46.73 37.32
N GLU A 140 -24.91 -46.00 38.26
CA GLU A 140 -25.14 -46.20 39.69
C GLU A 140 -26.60 -45.92 40.09
N GLN A 141 -27.21 -44.88 39.52
CA GLN A 141 -28.65 -44.65 39.70
C GLN A 141 -29.46 -45.86 39.20
N SER A 142 -29.15 -46.37 38.00
CA SER A 142 -29.84 -47.52 37.41
C SER A 142 -29.74 -48.78 38.29
N LYS A 143 -28.55 -49.08 38.85
CA LYS A 143 -28.35 -50.19 39.81
C LYS A 143 -29.16 -49.99 41.08
N GLY A 144 -29.23 -48.77 41.60
CA GLY A 144 -30.05 -48.40 42.76
C GLY A 144 -31.55 -48.60 42.51
N TRP A 145 -32.03 -48.22 41.33
CA TRP A 145 -33.41 -48.47 40.90
C TRP A 145 -33.73 -49.97 40.81
N VAL A 146 -32.86 -50.75 40.16
CA VAL A 146 -33.02 -52.22 40.04
C VAL A 146 -33.06 -52.89 41.42
N SER A 147 -32.16 -52.50 42.33
CA SER A 147 -32.10 -53.04 43.70
C SER A 147 -33.36 -52.74 44.52
N ARG A 148 -33.94 -51.53 44.37
CA ARG A 148 -35.20 -51.17 45.03
C ARG A 148 -36.40 -51.90 44.43
N LEU A 149 -36.38 -52.17 43.13
CA LEU A 149 -37.46 -52.87 42.43
C LEU A 149 -37.50 -54.37 42.81
N LEU A 150 -36.33 -55.01 42.93
CA LEU A 150 -36.21 -56.39 43.38
C LEU A 150 -36.67 -56.57 44.84
N LYS A 151 -36.31 -55.65 45.74
CA LYS A 151 -36.77 -55.66 47.16
C LYS A 151 -38.28 -55.53 47.36
N ARG A 152 -39.04 -55.09 46.36
CA ARG A 152 -40.51 -54.98 46.43
C ARG A 152 -41.25 -56.21 45.89
N LYS A 153 -40.52 -57.22 45.40
CA LYS A 153 -41.08 -58.41 44.73
C LYS A 153 -41.07 -59.67 45.61
N ASP A 154 -40.44 -59.60 46.78
CA ASP A 154 -40.53 -60.58 47.88
C ASP A 154 -41.58 -60.14 48.91
#